data_AF-A0A6I0ETB2-F1
#
_entry.id   AF-A0A6I0ETB2-F1
#
_cell.length_a   1.000
_cell.length_b   1.000
_cell.length_c   1.000
_cell.angle_alpha   90.00
_cell.angle_beta   90.00
_cell.angle_gamma   90.00
#
_symmetry.space_group_name_H-M   'P 1'
#
loop_
_entity.id
_entity.type
_entity.pdbx_description
1 polymer ?
#
loop_
_entity_poly.entity_id
_entity_poly.type
_entity_poly.pdbx_seq_one_letter_code
_entity_poly.pdbx_strand_id
1 'polypeptide(L)' 'MKELAAYEQRPDGKPVYIEANCPDCGSTLVLHDLLVNPDIPVVWHDEFACPQCQDRIFVDQPTYRNSKVG' A
#
# COMPACT_ATOMS: atom_id res chain seq x y z
N MET A 1 12.39 -13.75 3.21
CA MET A 1 11.59 -12.67 3.82
C MET A 1 10.17 -13.20 3.98
N LYS A 2 9.51 -12.97 5.12
CA LYS A 2 8.11 -13.40 5.30
C LYS A 2 7.23 -12.58 4.35
N GLU A 3 6.33 -13.23 3.64
CA GLU A 3 5.29 -12.55 2.87
C GLU A 3 4.19 -12.10 3.81
N LEU A 4 3.81 -10.82 3.73
CA LEU A 4 2.71 -10.27 4.50
C LEU A 4 1.42 -10.35 3.68
N ALA A 5 0.41 -11.01 4.23
CA ALA A 5 -0.92 -11.03 3.64
C ALA A 5 -1.58 -9.64 3.70
N ALA A 6 -2.62 -9.44 2.90
CA ALA A 6 -3.34 -8.16 2.80
C ALA A 6 -3.93 -7.67 4.14
N TYR A 7 -4.33 -8.60 5.02
CA TYR A 7 -4.88 -8.27 6.35
C TYR A 7 -3.83 -8.11 7.45
N GLU A 8 -2.55 -8.42 7.18
CA GLU A 8 -1.48 -8.29 8.17
C GLU A 8 -0.94 -6.86 8.23
N GLN A 9 -0.90 -6.27 9.43
CA GLN A 9 -0.30 -4.95 9.64
C GLN A 9 1.14 -4.89 9.13
N ARG A 10 1.44 -3.80 8.41
CA ARG A 10 2.80 -3.53 7.98
C ARG A 10 3.65 -2.95 9.13
N PRO A 11 4.96 -3.23 9.16
CA PRO A 11 5.87 -2.62 10.14
C PRO A 11 5.77 -1.10 10.10
N ASP A 12 5.64 -0.48 11.27
CA ASP A 12 5.46 0.96 11.45
C ASP A 12 4.32 1.60 10.62
N GLY A 13 3.37 0.79 10.14
CA GLY A 13 2.28 1.23 9.26
C GLY A 13 2.75 1.68 7.87
N LYS A 14 3.94 1.26 7.43
CA LYS A 14 4.55 1.67 6.15
C LYS A 14 4.63 0.51 5.16
N PRO A 15 4.59 0.77 3.85
CA PRO A 15 4.79 -0.28 2.86
C PRO A 15 6.15 -0.99 3.01
N VAL A 16 6.20 -2.28 2.70
CA VAL A 16 7.39 -3.15 2.81
C VAL A 16 8.05 -3.41 1.46
N TYR A 17 7.25 -3.51 0.40
CA TYR A 17 7.66 -3.91 -0.95
C TYR A 17 7.62 -2.78 -1.97
N ILE A 18 6.96 -1.66 -1.64
CA ILE A 18 6.91 -0.44 -2.47
C ILE A 18 7.52 0.76 -1.73
N GLU A 19 7.82 1.82 -2.48
CA GLU A 19 8.26 3.09 -1.90
C GLU A 19 7.17 3.72 -1.02
N ALA A 20 7.56 4.27 0.13
CA ALA A 20 6.63 4.90 1.07
C ALA A 20 6.17 6.31 0.67
N ASN A 21 6.71 6.85 -0.44
CA ASN A 21 6.42 8.19 -0.94
C ASN A 21 5.76 8.10 -2.32
N CYS A 22 4.78 8.95 -2.56
CA CYS A 22 4.14 9.09 -3.86
C CYS A 22 5.16 9.52 -4.91
N PRO A 23 5.26 8.82 -6.06
CA PRO A 23 6.24 9.14 -7.09
C PRO A 23 5.99 10.47 -7.79
N ASP A 24 4.77 11.03 -7.73
CA ASP A 24 4.46 12.29 -8.43
C ASP A 24 4.70 13.52 -7.55
N CYS A 25 4.24 13.50 -6.30
CA CYS A 25 4.27 14.67 -5.42
C CYS A 25 5.17 14.51 -4.18
N GLY A 26 5.77 13.34 -3.97
CA GLY A 26 6.67 13.05 -2.86
C GLY A 26 5.99 12.87 -1.48
N SER A 27 4.68 13.07 -1.38
CA SER A 27 3.95 12.89 -0.11
C SER A 27 4.00 11.46 0.38
N THR A 28 4.11 11.24 1.69
CA THR A 28 4.03 9.91 2.30
C THR A 28 2.68 9.26 1.99
N LEU A 29 2.73 8.00 1.57
CA LEU A 29 1.54 7.20 1.34
C LEU A 29 0.90 6.80 2.67
N VAL A 30 -0.43 6.77 2.70
CA VAL A 30 -1.23 6.36 3.87
C VAL A 30 -2.15 5.21 3.48
N LEU A 31 -2.72 4.50 4.45
CA LEU A 31 -3.67 3.43 4.16
C LEU A 31 -4.89 3.99 3.43
N HIS A 32 -5.21 3.39 2.28
CA HIS A 32 -6.31 3.83 1.43
C HIS A 32 -7.65 3.79 2.16
N ASP A 33 -7.93 2.67 2.83
CA ASP A 33 -9.17 2.45 3.57
C ASP A 33 -9.42 3.54 4.64
N LEU A 34 -8.40 3.88 5.41
CA LEU A 34 -8.50 4.92 6.46
C LEU A 34 -8.55 6.35 5.90
N LEU A 35 -7.98 6.56 4.70
CA LEU A 35 -8.08 7.84 4.01
C LEU A 35 -9.51 8.08 3.50
N VAL A 36 -10.17 7.04 2.99
CA VAL A 36 -11.53 7.12 2.45
C VAL A 36 -12.58 7.09 3.56
N ASN A 37 -12.42 6.20 4.53
CA ASN A 37 -13.33 6.05 5.67
C ASN A 37 -12.54 5.75 6.95
N PRO A 38 -12.31 6.74 7.82
CA PRO A 38 -11.61 6.55 9.09
C PRO A 38 -12.25 5.52 10.03
N ASP A 39 -13.55 5.25 9.90
CA ASP A 39 -14.33 4.36 10.77
C ASP A 39 -14.58 2.97 10.13
N ILE A 40 -13.83 2.62 9.08
CA ILE A 40 -14.00 1.34 8.39
C ILE A 40 -13.71 0.16 9.34
N PRO A 41 -14.57 -0.88 9.39
CA PRO A 41 -14.43 -1.97 10.36
C PRO A 41 -13.28 -2.93 10.06
N VAL A 42 -12.81 -2.97 8.80
CA VAL A 42 -11.73 -3.84 8.34
C VAL A 42 -10.83 -3.02 7.43
N VAL A 43 -9.51 -3.16 7.63
CA VAL A 43 -8.48 -2.43 6.89
C VAL A 43 -7.62 -3.41 6.11
N TRP A 44 -7.50 -3.18 4.80
CA TRP A 44 -6.50 -3.82 3.95
C TRP A 44 -5.17 -3.08 4.11
N HIS A 45 -4.21 -3.76 4.74
CA HIS A 45 -2.91 -3.20 5.10
C HIS A 45 -1.91 -3.27 3.93
N ASP A 46 -2.30 -3.83 2.79
CA ASP A 46 -1.52 -3.77 1.55
C ASP A 46 -1.96 -2.64 0.62
N GLU A 47 -3.03 -1.90 0.92
CA GLU A 47 -3.52 -0.83 0.08
C GLU A 47 -3.15 0.55 0.61
N PHE A 48 -2.30 1.25 -0.15
CA PHE A 48 -1.86 2.60 0.18
C PHE A 48 -2.33 3.60 -0.87
N ALA A 49 -2.55 4.85 -0.47
CA ALA A 49 -2.93 5.94 -1.36
C ALA A 49 -2.16 7.22 -1.01
N CYS A 50 -1.96 8.06 -2.01
CA CYS A 50 -1.42 9.40 -1.78
C CYS A 50 -2.54 10.33 -1.27
N PRO A 51 -2.41 10.95 -0.09
CA PRO A 51 -3.44 11.84 0.44
C PRO A 51 -3.60 13.15 -0.36
N GLN A 52 -2.59 13.52 -1.15
CA GLN A 52 -2.58 14.73 -1.98
C GLN A 52 -3.10 14.47 -3.40
N CYS A 53 -2.61 13.43 -4.07
CA CYS A 53 -3.00 13.13 -5.46
C CYS A 53 -4.34 12.38 -5.53
N GLN A 54 -4.57 11.42 -4.63
CA GLN A 54 -5.77 10.57 -4.57
C GLN A 54 -6.15 9.93 -5.92
N ASP A 55 -5.17 9.72 -6.80
CA ASP A 55 -5.36 9.34 -8.19
C ASP A 55 -5.31 7.81 -8.40
N ARG A 56 -4.75 7.07 -7.44
CA ARG A 56 -4.54 5.63 -7.51
C ARG A 56 -4.28 4.97 -6.16
N ILE A 57 -4.41 3.65 -6.14
CA ILE A 57 -4.02 2.77 -5.04
C ILE A 57 -2.68 2.12 -5.39
N PHE A 58 -1.76 2.13 -4.44
CA PHE A 58 -0.47 1.46 -4.47
C PHE A 58 -0.58 0.18 -3.62
N VAL A 59 -0.37 -0.98 -4.26
CA VAL A 59 -0.49 -2.28 -3.60
C VAL A 59 0.88 -2.75 -3.12
N ASP A 60 1.01 -2.91 -1.80
CA ASP A 60 2.22 -3.36 -1.12
C ASP A 60 2.35 -4.88 -1.11
N GLN A 61 2.71 -5.42 -2.26
CA GLN A 61 2.98 -6.85 -2.46
C GLN A 61 4.38 -7.06 -3.03
N PRO A 62 5.04 -8.19 -2.71
CA PRO A 62 6.32 -8.49 -3.31
C PRO A 62 6.14 -8.51 -4.83
N THR A 63 7.01 -7.78 -5.55
CA THR A 63 7.11 -7.96 -6.99
C THR A 63 7.65 -9.37 -7.22
N TYR A 64 6.77 -10.36 -7.28
CA TYR A 64 7.06 -11.60 -7.96
C TYR A 64 7.36 -11.18 -9.39
N ARG A 65 8.66 -11.02 -9.70
CA ARG A 65 9.17 -10.91 -11.06
C ARG A 65 8.30 -11.80 -11.91
N ASN A 66 7.56 -11.19 -12.83
CA ASN A 66 6.76 -11.84 -13.85
C ASN A 66 7.24 -13.28 -14.05
N SER A 67 6.48 -14.26 -13.56
CA SER A 67 6.49 -15.56 -14.22
C SER A 67 6.32 -15.21 -15.68
N LYS A 68 7.39 -15.34 -16.46
CA LYS A 68 7.38 -15.08 -17.89
C LYS A 68 6.23 -15.91 -18.45
N VAL A 69 5.11 -15.26 -18.72
CA VAL A 69 4.12 -15.81 -19.63
C VAL A 69 4.80 -15.62 -20.98
N GLY A 70 5.41 -16.71 -21.43
CA GLY A 70 6.03 -16.80 -22.75
C GLY A 70 4.99 -16.75 -23.86
#